data_AF-A0A671V9Q7-F1
#
_entry.id   AF-A0A671V9Q7-F1
#
_cell.length_a   1.000
_cell.length_b   1.000
_cell.length_c   1.000
_cell.angle_alpha   90.00
_cell.angle_beta   90.00
_cell.angle_gamma   90.00
#
_symmetry.space_group_name_H-M   'P 1'
#
loop_
_entity.id
_entity.type
_entity.pdbx_description
1 polymer ?
#
loop_
_entity_poly.entity_id
_entity_poly.type
_entity_poly.pdbx_seq_one_letter_code
_entity_poly.pdbx_strand_id
1 'polypeptide(L)'
;MCVLRCVCVLLCVGMCVCLNLLDEPAMFSGPTGSLFGFSLDFHTSNNSVFVVIGAPKANTSQSGVTEGGSVFLCPWSPGGRTCDIIDFDLEGDENYSSSGLFFHTFKSHQWFGATVRSVSDTQLLACAPLFHWNVQSRGAESGKTPVGNCLLLDQKTGSSTSFSPCKGSMMDETYKLVNNRKPHLSRFTFVSCHFMVRLLNTIIIFQVLLYLQRRGSSFSSQPDQSLIGLSLYGRFGSALAVLGDLDMDGYHDVAVGAPWSGDNRQGQVFIYLGNIDGLSATPSQVIDSPLQSNKMAFGFTLRGGADIDNNGYPDLLVGAWAADRAFLYRMDRHAIDVPCTDQTDQAALTCSFSLEMFFPLHSFVIQVCVHLSGHRIPQQTVLGVELQLDKMKQPMARRTLLLSTNQPQETVRLTVQSEVGVACINQTAYLRSEEDVQDKLSPIFITVNISLLNTTQHALLHGQTHASAQTRIILNCGDDNICVPDLKLTAEPLSDSVLVGGDQSVLLSVSAQNDGEGAYETELVVQIPEHTHFQSSQGVNRLVCVQRKENQTVIVTCDLGNPMRQGHTVTHTHTHTAKSVNSVNSSSNEVSVEVQVKAEASLEIRG
;
A
#
# COMPACT_ATOMS: atom_id res chain seq x y z
N MET A 1 -0.01 -33.95 39.52
CA MET A 1 1.23 -33.21 39.22
C MET A 1 1.00 -32.46 37.91
N CYS A 2 0.96 -31.14 37.93
CA CYS A 2 0.73 -30.33 36.72
C CYS A 2 2.06 -29.99 36.05
N VAL A 3 2.24 -30.41 34.80
CA VAL A 3 3.40 -30.05 33.96
C VAL A 3 2.94 -29.03 32.91
N LEU A 4 3.74 -27.99 32.67
CA LEU A 4 3.45 -26.95 31.66
C LEU A 4 4.29 -27.26 30.40
N ARG A 5 3.67 -27.34 29.22
CA ARG A 5 4.39 -27.34 27.93
C ARG A 5 3.90 -26.19 27.06
N CYS A 6 4.85 -25.49 26.47
CA CYS A 6 4.63 -24.38 25.54
C CYS A 6 4.41 -24.95 24.13
N VAL A 7 3.32 -24.58 23.47
CA VAL A 7 3.10 -24.81 22.03
C VAL A 7 2.70 -23.48 21.43
N CYS A 8 3.54 -22.97 20.52
CA CYS A 8 3.38 -21.64 19.95
C CYS A 8 2.37 -21.72 18.81
N VAL A 9 1.21 -21.06 18.95
CA VAL A 9 0.26 -20.83 17.86
C VAL A 9 0.20 -19.32 17.64
N LEU A 10 0.78 -18.85 16.53
CA LEU A 10 0.65 -17.47 16.09
C LEU A 10 -0.76 -17.25 15.53
N LEU A 11 -1.51 -16.37 16.17
CA LEU A 11 -2.68 -15.72 15.58
C LEU A 11 -2.23 -14.42 14.93
N CYS A 12 -1.97 -14.47 13.63
CA CYS A 12 -1.77 -13.29 12.77
C CYS A 12 -3.12 -12.64 12.50
N VAL A 13 -3.46 -11.62 13.28
CA VAL A 13 -4.50 -10.67 12.87
C VAL A 13 -3.76 -9.46 12.29
N GLY A 14 -3.62 -9.44 10.96
CA GLY A 14 -3.18 -8.25 10.24
C GLY A 14 -4.22 -7.16 10.45
N MET A 15 -4.03 -6.33 11.47
CA MET A 15 -4.81 -5.11 11.59
C MET A 15 -4.34 -4.17 10.48
N CYS A 16 -5.23 -3.87 9.55
CA CYS A 16 -5.07 -2.82 8.56
C CYS A 16 -5.07 -1.48 9.31
N VAL A 17 -3.91 -1.10 9.84
CA VAL A 17 -3.70 0.22 10.43
C VAL A 17 -3.49 1.16 9.25
N CYS A 18 -4.34 2.18 9.11
CA CYS A 18 -4.09 3.27 8.18
C CYS A 18 -2.75 3.91 8.57
N LEU A 19 -1.72 3.77 7.74
CA LEU A 19 -0.42 4.36 8.05
C LEU A 19 -0.51 5.86 7.77
N ASN A 20 -0.22 6.68 8.77
CA ASN A 20 0.08 8.10 8.54
C ASN A 20 1.56 8.22 8.21
N LEU A 21 1.95 7.77 7.00
CA LEU A 21 3.34 7.79 6.52
C LEU A 21 3.82 9.22 6.36
N LEU A 22 2.99 10.04 5.73
CA LEU A 22 3.29 11.43 5.41
C LEU A 22 2.95 12.37 6.59
N ASP A 23 3.90 13.25 6.93
CA ASP A 23 3.79 14.22 8.02
C ASP A 23 3.00 15.49 7.62
N GLU A 24 2.83 16.43 8.57
CA GLU A 24 2.18 17.72 8.34
C GLU A 24 2.82 18.46 7.13
N PRO A 25 2.01 18.91 6.16
CA PRO A 25 2.55 19.38 4.89
C PRO A 25 3.15 20.77 5.01
N ALA A 26 4.28 20.98 4.33
CA ALA A 26 4.72 22.33 4.01
C ALA A 26 3.80 22.93 2.94
N MET A 27 3.34 24.16 3.15
CA MET A 27 2.33 24.79 2.30
C MET A 27 2.92 25.98 1.54
N PHE A 28 2.75 25.96 0.23
CA PHE A 28 3.08 27.06 -0.67
C PHE A 28 1.82 27.79 -1.10
N SER A 29 1.88 29.12 -1.16
CA SER A 29 0.75 29.98 -1.53
C SER A 29 1.15 30.91 -2.67
N GLY A 30 0.27 31.02 -3.67
CA GLY A 30 0.44 31.95 -4.78
C GLY A 30 -0.51 33.14 -4.72
N PRO A 31 -0.47 34.01 -5.74
CA PRO A 31 -1.42 35.12 -5.89
C PRO A 31 -2.86 34.62 -6.06
N THR A 32 -3.82 35.32 -5.45
CA THR A 32 -5.24 34.95 -5.52
C THR A 32 -5.77 34.96 -6.96
N GLY A 33 -6.46 33.90 -7.37
CA GLY A 33 -7.05 33.74 -8.69
C GLY A 33 -6.07 33.38 -9.81
N SER A 34 -4.80 33.12 -9.47
CA SER A 34 -3.75 32.75 -10.43
C SER A 34 -3.80 31.28 -10.85
N LEU A 35 -4.60 30.47 -10.15
CA LEU A 35 -4.63 29.02 -10.20
C LEU A 35 -3.28 28.41 -9.79
N PHE A 36 -2.62 28.98 -8.80
CA PHE A 36 -1.33 28.48 -8.32
C PHE A 36 -1.48 27.05 -7.79
N GLY A 37 -0.60 26.15 -8.25
CA GLY A 37 -0.71 24.72 -7.96
C GLY A 37 -1.50 23.94 -9.01
N PHE A 38 -1.71 24.52 -10.20
CA PHE A 38 -2.34 23.83 -11.33
C PHE A 38 -1.42 22.82 -11.99
N SER A 39 -0.11 23.03 -11.92
CA SER A 39 0.89 22.03 -12.30
C SER A 39 2.10 22.13 -11.38
N LEU A 40 2.77 21.00 -11.18
CA LEU A 40 3.83 20.85 -10.17
C LEU A 40 4.95 19.98 -10.75
N ASP A 41 6.18 20.23 -10.31
CA ASP A 41 7.29 19.30 -10.44
C ASP A 41 8.39 19.55 -9.41
N PHE A 42 9.22 18.53 -9.18
CA PHE A 42 10.49 18.69 -8.48
C PHE A 42 11.58 19.13 -9.46
N HIS A 43 12.47 20.01 -9.02
CA HIS A 43 13.61 20.45 -9.81
C HIS A 43 14.87 20.46 -8.95
N THR A 44 15.86 19.69 -9.33
CA THR A 44 17.14 19.63 -8.63
C THR A 44 18.15 20.49 -9.38
N SER A 45 18.76 21.46 -8.71
CA SER A 45 19.78 22.33 -9.28
C SER A 45 20.89 22.56 -8.26
N ASN A 46 22.15 22.34 -8.66
CA ASN A 46 23.33 22.45 -7.79
C ASN A 46 23.19 21.72 -6.44
N ASN A 47 22.68 20.48 -6.47
CA ASN A 47 22.46 19.65 -5.29
C ASN A 47 21.44 20.19 -4.28
N SER A 48 20.63 21.19 -4.68
CA SER A 48 19.47 21.70 -3.93
C SER A 48 18.20 21.33 -4.68
N VAL A 49 17.18 20.88 -3.95
CA VAL A 49 15.88 20.53 -4.54
C VAL A 49 14.91 21.70 -4.35
N PHE A 50 14.25 22.06 -5.44
CA PHE A 50 13.25 23.12 -5.52
C PHE A 50 11.91 22.55 -5.96
N VAL A 51 10.84 23.23 -5.58
CA VAL A 51 9.49 22.93 -6.05
C VAL A 51 9.13 23.94 -7.15
N VAL A 52 8.78 23.45 -8.33
CA VAL A 52 8.34 24.27 -9.47
C VAL A 52 6.82 24.22 -9.53
N ILE A 53 6.18 25.39 -9.52
CA ILE A 53 4.72 25.50 -9.45
C ILE A 53 4.19 26.37 -10.58
N GLY A 54 3.30 25.81 -11.38
CA GLY A 54 2.60 26.52 -12.44
C GLY A 54 1.35 27.25 -11.93
N ALA A 55 1.15 28.49 -12.40
CA ALA A 55 0.00 29.33 -12.10
C ALA A 55 -0.52 29.97 -13.41
N PRO A 56 -1.36 29.26 -14.18
CA PRO A 56 -1.72 29.63 -15.55
C PRO A 56 -2.49 30.94 -15.71
N LYS A 57 -3.09 31.49 -14.65
CA LYS A 57 -3.79 32.79 -14.68
C LYS A 57 -3.05 33.89 -13.92
N ALA A 58 -1.81 33.66 -13.52
CA ALA A 58 -0.99 34.70 -12.89
C ALA A 58 -0.79 35.88 -13.85
N ASN A 59 -0.81 37.10 -13.29
CA ASN A 59 -0.39 38.29 -14.02
C ASN A 59 1.13 38.39 -14.02
N THR A 60 1.69 38.88 -15.11
CA THR A 60 3.13 39.04 -15.32
C THR A 60 3.48 40.51 -15.57
N SER A 61 4.78 40.81 -15.66
CA SER A 61 5.31 42.13 -16.04
C SER A 61 5.32 42.39 -17.55
N GLN A 62 4.81 41.45 -18.35
CA GLN A 62 4.78 41.54 -19.81
C GLN A 62 3.86 42.70 -20.26
N SER A 63 4.39 43.58 -21.11
CA SER A 63 3.65 44.75 -21.59
C SER A 63 2.45 44.34 -22.44
N GLY A 64 1.26 44.83 -22.07
CA GLY A 64 0.02 44.59 -22.82
C GLY A 64 -0.58 43.19 -22.67
N VAL A 65 -0.05 42.35 -21.77
CA VAL A 65 -0.50 40.97 -21.55
C VAL A 65 -1.29 40.86 -20.24
N THR A 66 -2.50 40.31 -20.29
CA THR A 66 -3.36 40.07 -19.13
C THR A 66 -3.52 38.58 -18.85
N GLU A 67 -3.36 38.16 -17.60
CA GLU A 67 -3.40 36.74 -17.18
C GLU A 67 -2.57 35.84 -18.11
N GLY A 68 -1.34 36.27 -18.46
CA GLY A 68 -0.44 35.49 -19.31
C GLY A 68 -0.07 34.14 -18.70
N GLY A 69 -0.12 34.02 -17.37
CA GLY A 69 0.32 32.86 -16.63
C GLY A 69 1.82 32.92 -16.32
N SER A 70 2.23 32.26 -15.24
CA SER A 70 3.61 32.26 -14.78
C SER A 70 3.99 30.93 -14.12
N VAL A 71 5.28 30.74 -13.92
CA VAL A 71 5.87 29.60 -13.22
C VAL A 71 6.68 30.14 -12.05
N PHE A 72 6.51 29.51 -10.89
CA PHE A 72 7.16 29.88 -9.65
C PHE A 72 8.21 28.83 -9.27
N LEU A 73 9.35 29.28 -8.76
CA LEU A 73 10.37 28.46 -8.12
C LEU A 73 10.31 28.68 -6.61
N CYS A 74 9.99 27.63 -5.88
CA CYS A 74 9.89 27.67 -4.43
C CYS A 74 11.10 26.91 -3.84
N PRO A 75 12.02 27.59 -3.14
CA PRO A 75 13.09 26.91 -2.42
C PRO A 75 12.53 26.16 -1.21
N TRP A 76 13.00 24.94 -1.00
CA TRP A 76 12.72 24.23 0.25
C TRP A 76 13.56 24.81 1.38
N SER A 77 12.91 25.21 2.47
CA SER A 77 13.57 25.53 3.74
C SER A 77 12.64 25.25 4.91
N PRO A 78 13.15 24.84 6.09
CA PRO A 78 12.32 24.46 7.24
C PRO A 78 11.41 25.56 7.82
N GLY A 79 11.47 26.80 7.32
CA GLY A 79 10.71 27.95 7.82
C GLY A 79 9.72 28.57 6.84
N GLY A 80 9.55 27.99 5.63
CA GLY A 80 8.70 28.54 4.57
C GLY A 80 9.27 29.83 3.97
N ARG A 81 9.53 29.82 2.66
CA ARG A 81 9.91 31.03 1.91
C ARG A 81 8.88 31.33 0.84
N THR A 82 8.85 32.61 0.45
CA THR A 82 8.12 33.09 -0.71
C THR A 82 8.64 32.43 -1.97
N CYS A 83 7.73 32.03 -2.86
CA CYS A 83 8.11 31.52 -4.17
C CYS A 83 8.38 32.69 -5.11
N ASP A 84 9.46 32.60 -5.88
CA ASP A 84 9.85 33.62 -6.84
C ASP A 84 9.35 33.26 -8.24
N ILE A 85 9.00 34.26 -9.04
CA ILE A 85 8.63 34.06 -10.45
C ILE A 85 9.88 33.72 -11.27
N ILE A 86 9.76 32.75 -12.16
CA ILE A 86 10.78 32.42 -13.16
C ILE A 86 10.48 33.17 -14.45
N ASP A 87 11.41 34.00 -14.89
CA ASP A 87 11.28 34.78 -16.12
C ASP A 87 11.65 33.93 -17.35
N PHE A 88 10.64 33.29 -17.94
CA PHE A 88 10.79 32.57 -19.23
C PHE A 88 10.72 33.50 -20.44
N ASP A 89 9.94 34.57 -20.33
CA ASP A 89 9.64 35.53 -21.39
C ASP A 89 9.10 36.82 -20.76
N LEU A 90 9.79 37.94 -21.00
CA LEU A 90 9.42 39.27 -20.52
C LEU A 90 8.77 40.12 -21.61
N GLU A 91 8.73 39.62 -22.85
CA GLU A 91 8.19 40.35 -23.99
C GLU A 91 6.68 40.13 -24.10
N GLY A 92 5.97 41.18 -24.52
CA GLY A 92 4.53 41.13 -24.79
C GLY A 92 4.21 40.43 -26.12
N ASP A 93 3.08 40.81 -26.71
CA ASP A 93 2.71 40.32 -28.04
C ASP A 93 3.76 40.76 -29.10
N GLU A 94 4.24 39.79 -29.87
CA GLU A 94 5.26 39.96 -30.90
C GLU A 94 4.59 40.07 -32.28
N ASN A 95 4.96 41.11 -33.02
CA ASN A 95 4.52 41.35 -34.38
C ASN A 95 5.74 41.51 -35.29
N TYR A 96 5.92 40.59 -36.25
CA TYR A 96 7.02 40.66 -37.20
C TYR A 96 6.59 40.25 -38.60
N SER A 97 7.37 40.66 -39.60
CA SER A 97 7.12 40.32 -41.00
C SER A 97 8.29 39.54 -41.57
N SER A 98 8.00 38.47 -42.32
CA SER A 98 9.00 37.71 -43.05
C SER A 98 8.39 37.14 -44.32
N SER A 99 9.11 37.25 -45.45
CA SER A 99 8.71 36.69 -46.75
C SER A 99 7.31 37.12 -47.24
N GLY A 100 6.86 38.33 -46.90
CA GLY A 100 5.52 38.84 -47.27
C GLY A 100 4.36 38.29 -46.43
N LEU A 101 4.68 37.61 -45.33
CA LEU A 101 3.75 37.20 -44.27
C LEU A 101 3.95 38.09 -43.05
N PHE A 102 2.85 38.47 -42.42
CA PHE A 102 2.81 39.17 -41.13
C PHE A 102 2.38 38.19 -40.05
N PHE A 103 3.18 38.09 -39.00
CA PHE A 103 3.01 37.14 -37.91
C PHE A 103 2.62 37.89 -36.64
N HIS A 104 1.61 37.37 -35.95
CA HIS A 104 1.05 37.93 -34.73
C HIS A 104 0.96 36.86 -33.64
N THR A 105 1.52 37.15 -32.47
CA THR A 105 1.35 36.33 -31.27
C THR A 105 0.37 37.00 -30.32
N PHE A 106 -0.40 36.21 -29.57
CA PHE A 106 -1.27 36.73 -28.52
C PHE A 106 -1.05 35.92 -27.23
N LYS A 107 -0.46 36.58 -26.24
CA LYS A 107 -0.04 35.98 -24.97
C LYS A 107 -1.07 36.15 -23.85
N SER A 108 -2.05 37.06 -23.98
CA SER A 108 -3.12 37.23 -22.97
C SER A 108 -4.00 35.98 -22.84
N HIS A 109 -4.25 35.53 -21.61
CA HIS A 109 -4.98 34.30 -21.26
C HIS A 109 -4.43 33.03 -21.93
N GLN A 110 -3.13 33.00 -22.25
CA GLN A 110 -2.48 31.85 -22.91
C GLN A 110 -2.32 30.62 -22.01
N TRP A 111 -2.53 30.78 -20.69
CA TRP A 111 -2.38 29.73 -19.68
C TRP A 111 -0.93 29.22 -19.53
N PHE A 112 0.05 30.12 -19.57
CA PHE A 112 1.45 29.73 -19.39
C PHE A 112 1.70 29.19 -17.97
N GLY A 113 2.31 28.01 -17.86
CA GLY A 113 2.42 27.29 -16.59
C GLY A 113 1.26 26.32 -16.33
N ALA A 114 0.38 26.07 -17.31
CA ALA A 114 -0.60 24.99 -17.22
C ALA A 114 0.06 23.59 -17.16
N THR A 115 1.26 23.46 -17.72
CA THR A 115 2.11 22.29 -17.53
C THR A 115 3.55 22.74 -17.29
N VAL A 116 4.18 22.21 -16.26
CA VAL A 116 5.60 22.38 -15.96
C VAL A 116 6.28 21.02 -15.88
N ARG A 117 7.51 20.93 -16.38
CA ARG A 117 8.37 19.74 -16.27
C ARG A 117 9.82 20.14 -16.02
N SER A 118 10.46 19.44 -15.08
CA SER A 118 11.92 19.44 -14.99
C SER A 118 12.48 18.46 -16.03
N VAL A 119 13.31 18.95 -16.95
CA VAL A 119 13.87 18.13 -18.05
C VAL A 119 15.27 17.63 -17.69
N SER A 120 16.04 18.46 -17.00
CA SER A 120 17.37 18.14 -16.49
C SER A 120 17.69 19.05 -15.30
N ASP A 121 18.86 18.87 -14.70
CA ASP A 121 19.32 19.66 -13.55
C ASP A 121 19.43 21.17 -13.82
N THR A 122 19.30 21.61 -15.08
CA THR A 122 19.37 23.03 -15.46
C THR A 122 18.22 23.48 -16.34
N GLN A 123 17.42 22.56 -16.88
CA GLN A 123 16.40 22.88 -17.87
C GLN A 123 14.99 22.66 -17.33
N LEU A 124 14.18 23.71 -17.46
CA LEU A 124 12.76 23.70 -17.14
C LEU A 124 11.94 23.91 -18.41
N LEU A 125 10.89 23.12 -18.57
CA LEU A 125 9.91 23.26 -19.64
C LEU A 125 8.58 23.74 -19.05
N ALA A 126 8.02 24.79 -19.63
CA ALA A 126 6.69 25.28 -19.27
C ALA A 126 5.88 25.56 -20.53
N CYS A 127 4.57 25.25 -20.50
CA CYS A 127 3.71 25.42 -21.67
C CYS A 127 2.47 26.27 -21.40
N ALA A 128 2.03 26.95 -22.46
CA ALA A 128 0.83 27.74 -22.62
C ALA A 128 -0.08 27.07 -23.68
N PRO A 129 -1.02 26.19 -23.29
CA PRO A 129 -1.85 25.46 -24.24
C PRO A 129 -2.86 26.35 -24.97
N LEU A 130 -3.19 27.52 -24.41
CA LEU A 130 -4.10 28.50 -25.03
C LEU A 130 -3.34 29.66 -25.68
N PHE A 131 -2.06 29.52 -25.96
CA PHE A 131 -1.31 30.48 -26.76
C PHE A 131 -1.90 30.59 -28.16
N HIS A 132 -2.25 31.82 -28.57
CA HIS A 132 -2.86 32.06 -29.86
C HIS A 132 -1.88 32.63 -30.88
N TRP A 133 -2.10 32.28 -32.14
CA TRP A 133 -1.27 32.64 -33.28
C TRP A 133 -2.14 33.06 -34.46
N ASN A 134 -1.68 34.06 -35.22
CA ASN A 134 -2.29 34.46 -36.48
C ASN A 134 -1.21 34.82 -37.51
N VAL A 135 -1.48 34.50 -38.77
CA VAL A 135 -0.65 34.86 -39.93
C VAL A 135 -1.51 35.58 -40.94
N GLN A 136 -1.03 36.70 -41.46
CA GLN A 136 -1.71 37.50 -42.46
C GLN A 136 -0.85 37.68 -43.71
N SER A 137 -1.47 37.63 -44.89
CA SER A 137 -0.82 37.97 -46.16
C SER A 137 -1.80 38.53 -47.16
N ARG A 138 -1.50 39.72 -47.71
CA ARG A 138 -2.25 40.35 -48.82
C ARG A 138 -3.78 40.33 -48.67
N GLY A 139 -4.27 40.54 -47.44
CA GLY A 139 -5.71 40.58 -47.12
C GLY A 139 -6.34 39.23 -46.72
N ALA A 140 -5.62 38.12 -46.82
CA ALA A 140 -6.01 36.82 -46.27
C ALA A 140 -5.39 36.60 -44.87
N GLU A 141 -6.06 35.84 -44.01
CA GLU A 141 -5.55 35.47 -42.69
C GLU A 141 -5.75 33.98 -42.37
N SER A 142 -4.92 33.46 -41.46
CA SER A 142 -5.08 32.11 -40.90
C SER A 142 -6.14 32.04 -39.81
N GLY A 143 -6.51 33.20 -39.24
CA GLY A 143 -7.37 33.30 -38.07
C GLY A 143 -6.61 33.14 -36.76
N LYS A 144 -7.11 33.79 -35.70
CA LYS A 144 -6.55 33.69 -34.33
C LYS A 144 -6.88 32.31 -33.75
N THR A 145 -5.93 31.40 -33.76
CA THR A 145 -6.14 29.99 -33.35
C THR A 145 -5.23 29.60 -32.17
N PRO A 146 -5.70 28.76 -31.23
CA PRO A 146 -4.92 28.32 -30.07
C PRO A 146 -3.96 27.20 -30.48
N VAL A 147 -2.78 27.58 -31.00
CA VAL A 147 -1.76 26.63 -31.45
C VAL A 147 -0.91 26.07 -30.30
N GLY A 148 -0.93 26.73 -29.13
CA GLY A 148 -0.11 26.37 -28.00
C GLY A 148 1.37 26.74 -28.18
N ASN A 149 2.09 26.93 -27.08
CA ASN A 149 3.52 27.20 -27.09
C ASN A 149 4.17 26.65 -25.82
N CYS A 150 5.36 26.09 -25.93
CA CYS A 150 6.20 25.72 -24.79
C CYS A 150 7.50 26.52 -24.83
N LEU A 151 8.03 26.86 -23.66
CA LEU A 151 9.31 27.50 -23.48
C LEU A 151 10.21 26.57 -22.67
N LEU A 152 11.39 26.28 -23.20
CA LEU A 152 12.45 25.56 -22.51
C LEU A 152 13.50 26.57 -22.05
N LEU A 153 13.56 26.78 -20.74
CA LEU A 153 14.50 27.67 -20.08
C LEU A 153 15.70 26.88 -19.57
N ASP A 154 16.90 27.32 -19.93
CA ASP A 154 18.13 26.87 -19.30
C ASP A 154 18.55 27.86 -18.21
N GLN A 155 18.44 27.45 -16.95
CA GLN A 155 18.73 28.28 -15.79
C GLN A 155 20.20 28.73 -15.70
N LYS A 156 21.14 27.99 -16.32
CA LYS A 156 22.56 28.39 -16.31
C LYS A 156 22.84 29.58 -17.21
N THR A 157 22.20 29.62 -18.37
CA THR A 157 22.41 30.67 -19.38
C THR A 157 21.37 31.78 -19.28
N GLY A 158 20.24 31.53 -18.63
CA GLY A 158 19.07 32.40 -18.65
C GLY A 158 18.40 32.45 -20.03
N SER A 159 18.80 31.57 -20.95
CA SER A 159 18.25 31.55 -22.31
C SER A 159 16.99 30.70 -22.37
N SER A 160 15.97 31.22 -23.05
CA SER A 160 14.68 30.58 -23.25
C SER A 160 14.49 30.26 -24.73
N THR A 161 14.06 29.04 -25.04
CA THR A 161 13.83 28.59 -26.41
C THR A 161 12.36 28.19 -26.59
N SER A 162 11.74 28.70 -27.65
CA SER A 162 10.33 28.40 -27.96
C SER A 162 10.20 27.10 -28.76
N PHE A 163 9.28 26.25 -28.31
CA PHE A 163 8.88 25.02 -28.97
C PHE A 163 7.36 25.04 -29.20
N SER A 164 6.95 25.21 -30.45
CA SER A 164 5.55 25.23 -30.85
C SER A 164 5.36 24.59 -32.23
N PRO A 165 5.23 23.26 -32.29
CA PRO A 165 5.16 22.52 -33.55
C PRO A 165 3.86 22.75 -34.32
N CYS A 166 2.81 23.27 -33.67
CA CYS A 166 1.51 23.54 -34.28
C CYS A 166 1.42 24.95 -34.90
N LYS A 167 2.44 25.80 -34.76
CA LYS A 167 2.51 27.08 -35.48
C LYS A 167 2.68 26.83 -36.98
N GLY A 168 1.61 27.08 -37.73
CA GLY A 168 1.61 27.01 -39.19
C GLY A 168 1.55 28.38 -39.86
N SER A 169 1.91 28.44 -41.14
CA SER A 169 1.83 29.65 -41.99
C SER A 169 0.73 29.58 -43.06
N MET A 170 -0.08 28.51 -43.04
CA MET A 170 -1.17 28.33 -44.00
C MET A 170 -2.39 29.20 -43.65
N MET A 171 -3.03 29.77 -44.68
CA MET A 171 -4.23 30.59 -44.55
C MET A 171 -5.49 29.73 -44.35
N ASP A 172 -6.55 30.30 -43.78
CA ASP A 172 -7.80 29.58 -43.46
C ASP A 172 -8.47 28.97 -44.71
N GLU A 173 -8.44 29.68 -45.85
CA GLU A 173 -8.96 29.15 -47.12
C GLU A 173 -8.27 27.84 -47.54
N THR A 174 -6.96 27.74 -47.31
CA THR A 174 -6.19 26.53 -47.59
C THR A 174 -6.60 25.39 -46.65
N TYR A 175 -6.85 25.68 -45.36
CA TYR A 175 -7.35 24.68 -44.41
C TYR A 175 -8.73 24.14 -44.80
N LYS A 176 -9.64 25.01 -45.24
CA LYS A 176 -10.99 24.61 -45.73
C LYS A 176 -10.90 23.68 -46.94
N LEU A 177 -9.96 23.93 -47.85
CA LEU A 177 -9.73 23.08 -49.03
C LEU A 177 -9.12 21.71 -48.67
N VAL A 178 -8.22 21.66 -47.68
CA VAL A 178 -7.58 20.42 -47.22
C VAL A 178 -8.54 19.56 -46.38
N ASN A 179 -9.35 20.18 -45.51
CA ASN A 179 -10.29 19.45 -44.66
C ASN A 179 -11.41 18.76 -45.46
N ASN A 180 -11.85 19.40 -46.56
CA ASN A 180 -12.80 18.80 -47.51
C ASN A 180 -12.24 17.54 -48.22
N ARG A 181 -10.91 17.33 -48.24
CA ARG A 181 -10.29 16.11 -48.79
C ARG A 181 -9.99 15.06 -47.72
N LYS A 182 -9.88 15.43 -46.44
CA LYS A 182 -9.61 14.53 -45.30
C LYS A 182 -10.27 15.06 -43.99
N PRO A 183 -11.54 14.71 -43.72
CA PRO A 183 -12.32 15.30 -42.63
C PRO A 183 -11.91 14.89 -41.19
N HIS A 184 -10.92 14.00 -41.02
CA HIS A 184 -10.51 13.46 -39.72
C HIS A 184 -9.26 14.09 -39.11
N LEU A 185 -8.64 15.09 -39.75
CA LEU A 185 -7.34 15.62 -39.31
C LEU A 185 -7.41 16.84 -38.37
N SER A 186 -8.58 17.48 -38.22
CA SER A 186 -8.67 18.85 -37.70
C SER A 186 -9.20 19.03 -36.26
N ARG A 187 -9.03 18.05 -35.36
CA ARG A 187 -9.40 18.20 -33.93
C ARG A 187 -8.38 17.57 -32.96
N PHE A 188 -7.09 17.82 -33.18
CA PHE A 188 -6.08 17.46 -32.20
C PHE A 188 -5.55 18.71 -31.50
N THR A 189 -6.15 19.04 -30.35
CA THR A 189 -5.50 19.89 -29.36
C THR A 189 -4.54 18.99 -28.60
N PHE A 190 -3.23 19.11 -28.85
CA PHE A 190 -2.22 18.39 -28.09
C PHE A 190 -2.11 19.01 -26.70
N VAL A 191 -2.94 18.53 -25.77
CA VAL A 191 -2.79 18.82 -24.33
C VAL A 191 -1.84 17.76 -23.75
N SER A 192 -0.54 18.00 -23.93
CA SER A 192 0.58 17.23 -23.36
C SER A 192 0.75 15.78 -23.84
N CYS A 193 2.00 15.41 -24.13
CA CYS A 193 2.42 14.06 -24.51
C CYS A 193 2.59 13.14 -23.28
N HIS A 194 1.65 13.19 -22.31
CA HIS A 194 1.75 12.43 -21.06
C HIS A 194 0.51 11.62 -20.69
N PHE A 195 -0.50 11.54 -21.57
CA PHE A 195 -1.67 10.72 -21.32
C PHE A 195 -1.94 9.75 -22.47
N MET A 196 -1.91 8.46 -22.15
CA MET A 196 -2.52 7.41 -22.96
C MET A 196 -4.04 7.49 -22.74
N VAL A 197 -4.74 8.40 -23.43
CA VAL A 197 -6.20 8.54 -23.30
C VAL A 197 -6.90 7.55 -24.23
N ARG A 198 -7.56 6.54 -23.67
CA ARG A 198 -8.59 5.79 -24.37
C ARG A 198 -9.92 6.52 -24.18
N LEU A 199 -10.38 7.23 -25.20
CA LEU A 199 -11.71 7.85 -25.21
C LEU A 199 -12.77 6.75 -25.34
N LEU A 200 -13.37 6.31 -24.23
CA LEU A 200 -14.57 5.47 -24.24
C LEU A 200 -15.80 6.38 -24.20
N ASN A 201 -16.55 6.37 -25.30
CA ASN A 201 -17.67 7.27 -25.55
C ASN A 201 -18.99 6.77 -24.91
N THR A 202 -18.96 6.26 -23.68
CA THR A 202 -20.16 5.76 -22.96
C THR A 202 -19.90 5.73 -21.45
N ILE A 203 -20.86 6.28 -20.66
CA ILE A 203 -20.95 6.29 -19.18
C ILE A 203 -19.61 6.58 -18.47
N ILE A 204 -19.42 7.81 -18.00
CA ILE A 204 -18.19 8.24 -17.31
C ILE A 204 -18.10 7.56 -15.94
N ILE A 205 -17.51 6.38 -15.88
CA ILE A 205 -17.12 5.70 -14.64
C ILE A 205 -15.67 6.12 -14.33
N PHE A 206 -15.45 6.77 -13.19
CA PHE A 206 -14.13 7.20 -12.74
C PHE A 206 -13.42 6.02 -12.05
N GLN A 207 -12.57 5.32 -12.79
CA GLN A 207 -11.91 4.08 -12.38
C GLN A 207 -10.44 4.10 -12.81
N VAL A 208 -9.57 3.58 -11.96
CA VAL A 208 -8.16 3.35 -12.30
C VAL A 208 -7.98 1.87 -12.61
N LEU A 209 -7.44 1.57 -13.80
CA LEU A 209 -7.20 0.22 -14.28
C LEU A 209 -5.70 -0.08 -14.24
N LEU A 210 -5.31 -1.16 -13.58
CA LEU A 210 -3.94 -1.64 -13.52
C LEU A 210 -3.75 -2.81 -14.48
N TYR A 211 -2.65 -2.78 -15.24
CA TYR A 211 -2.23 -3.87 -16.12
C TYR A 211 -0.82 -4.30 -15.74
N LEU A 212 -0.65 -5.54 -15.29
CA LEU A 212 0.63 -6.11 -14.93
C LEU A 212 1.24 -6.81 -16.15
N GLN A 213 2.44 -6.39 -16.52
CA GLN A 213 3.15 -6.99 -17.64
C GLN A 213 3.84 -8.29 -17.18
N ARG A 214 3.15 -9.43 -17.31
CA ARG A 214 3.67 -10.73 -16.82
C ARG A 214 4.64 -11.42 -17.78
N ARG A 215 4.38 -11.39 -19.11
CA ARG A 215 5.28 -11.95 -20.17
C ARG A 215 5.06 -11.27 -21.52
N GLY A 216 6.15 -10.94 -22.22
CA GLY A 216 6.12 -10.31 -23.55
C GLY A 216 5.66 -8.85 -23.53
N SER A 217 5.69 -8.18 -24.68
CA SER A 217 5.25 -6.78 -24.87
C SER A 217 3.73 -6.62 -25.05
N SER A 218 2.94 -7.60 -24.60
CA SER A 218 1.47 -7.60 -24.73
C SER A 218 0.78 -7.58 -23.37
N PHE A 219 -0.17 -6.68 -23.20
CA PHE A 219 -1.06 -6.65 -22.05
C PHE A 219 -2.26 -7.58 -22.25
N SER A 220 -2.80 -8.11 -21.15
CA SER A 220 -4.08 -8.84 -21.17
C SER A 220 -5.21 -7.92 -21.67
N SER A 221 -6.24 -8.52 -22.30
CA SER A 221 -7.44 -7.79 -22.70
C SER A 221 -8.28 -7.31 -21.51
N GLN A 222 -8.04 -7.84 -20.32
CA GLN A 222 -8.68 -7.43 -19.07
C GLN A 222 -7.63 -6.88 -18.10
N PRO A 223 -7.97 -5.85 -17.30
CA PRO A 223 -7.09 -5.34 -16.25
C PRO A 223 -6.88 -6.40 -15.16
N ASP A 224 -5.66 -6.49 -14.63
CA ASP A 224 -5.34 -7.37 -13.50
C ASP A 224 -6.04 -6.89 -12.22
N GLN A 225 -6.18 -5.57 -12.07
CA GLN A 225 -6.82 -4.95 -10.92
C GLN A 225 -7.56 -3.68 -11.31
N SER A 226 -8.61 -3.36 -10.57
CA SER A 226 -9.40 -2.17 -10.76
C SER A 226 -9.71 -1.49 -9.43
N LEU A 227 -9.35 -0.21 -9.32
CA LEU A 227 -9.58 0.63 -8.15
C LEU A 227 -10.71 1.63 -8.44
N ILE A 228 -11.71 1.64 -7.58
CA ILE A 228 -12.93 2.43 -7.74
C ILE A 228 -13.06 3.40 -6.57
N GLY A 229 -13.19 4.69 -6.87
CA GLY A 229 -13.48 5.70 -5.86
C GLY A 229 -14.91 5.59 -5.33
N LEU A 230 -15.06 5.68 -4.00
CA LEU A 230 -16.36 5.53 -3.34
C LEU A 230 -17.20 6.83 -3.34
N SER A 231 -16.55 7.98 -3.47
CA SER A 231 -17.20 9.29 -3.39
C SER A 231 -17.91 9.67 -4.70
N LEU A 232 -19.22 9.94 -4.61
CA LEU A 232 -20.02 10.42 -5.72
C LEU A 232 -19.47 11.77 -6.24
N TYR A 233 -19.19 11.86 -7.54
CA TYR A 233 -18.56 13.02 -8.19
C TYR A 233 -17.17 13.40 -7.65
N GLY A 234 -16.51 12.53 -6.88
CA GLY A 234 -15.16 12.80 -6.35
C GLY A 234 -14.07 12.83 -7.43
N ARG A 235 -14.36 12.25 -8.60
CA ARG A 235 -13.46 12.09 -9.76
C ARG A 235 -12.12 11.43 -9.35
N PHE A 236 -12.23 10.31 -8.64
CA PHE A 236 -11.09 9.46 -8.33
C PHE A 236 -10.35 9.05 -9.62
N GLY A 237 -9.02 9.10 -9.59
CA GLY A 237 -8.19 8.86 -10.78
C GLY A 237 -8.03 10.08 -11.68
N SER A 238 -8.39 11.30 -11.22
CA SER A 238 -8.11 12.53 -11.98
C SER A 238 -6.62 12.83 -12.08
N ALA A 239 -5.85 12.39 -11.09
CA ALA A 239 -4.40 12.48 -11.07
C ALA A 239 -3.81 11.15 -10.60
N LEU A 240 -2.66 10.80 -11.18
CA LEU A 240 -1.86 9.64 -10.81
C LEU A 240 -0.40 10.08 -10.70
N ALA A 241 0.25 9.70 -9.60
CA ALA A 241 1.68 9.89 -9.42
C ALA A 241 2.32 8.58 -8.93
N VAL A 242 3.43 8.23 -9.58
CA VAL A 242 4.35 7.21 -9.08
C VAL A 242 5.14 7.87 -7.94
N LEU A 243 5.14 7.24 -6.77
CA LEU A 243 5.84 7.75 -5.59
C LEU A 243 7.27 7.23 -5.49
N GLY A 244 7.63 6.21 -6.27
CA GLY A 244 8.80 5.40 -5.98
C GLY A 244 8.44 4.41 -4.87
N ASP A 245 9.45 3.92 -4.17
CA ASP A 245 9.27 3.07 -3.00
C ASP A 245 9.16 3.98 -1.76
N LEU A 246 7.95 4.24 -1.29
CA LEU A 246 7.64 5.23 -0.26
C LEU A 246 7.99 4.72 1.14
N ASP A 247 7.84 3.43 1.40
CA ASP A 247 8.14 2.79 2.68
C ASP A 247 9.42 1.94 2.67
N MET A 248 10.10 1.85 1.52
CA MET A 248 11.37 1.12 1.33
C MET A 248 11.23 -0.41 1.46
N ASP A 249 10.06 -0.94 1.10
CA ASP A 249 9.74 -2.37 1.16
C ASP A 249 10.23 -3.16 -0.09
N GLY A 250 10.75 -2.46 -1.10
CA GLY A 250 11.25 -3.00 -2.35
C GLY A 250 10.25 -2.93 -3.52
N TYR A 251 9.03 -2.44 -3.30
CA TYR A 251 8.01 -2.26 -4.33
C TYR A 251 7.72 -0.76 -4.56
N HIS A 252 7.20 -0.44 -5.74
CA HIS A 252 6.84 0.95 -6.06
C HIS A 252 5.37 1.24 -5.75
N ASP A 253 5.14 2.42 -5.18
CA ASP A 253 3.85 2.89 -4.70
C ASP A 253 3.24 3.96 -5.59
N VAL A 254 1.93 4.14 -5.42
CA VAL A 254 1.14 5.05 -6.25
C VAL A 254 0.22 5.93 -5.42
N ALA A 255 0.20 7.22 -5.74
CA ALA A 255 -0.80 8.16 -5.26
C ALA A 255 -1.89 8.41 -6.31
N VAL A 256 -3.14 8.41 -5.88
CA VAL A 256 -4.32 8.66 -6.70
C VAL A 256 -5.10 9.87 -6.17
N GLY A 257 -5.32 10.86 -7.04
CA GLY A 257 -6.03 12.09 -6.69
C GLY A 257 -7.54 12.01 -6.96
N ALA A 258 -8.33 12.50 -6.01
CA ALA A 258 -9.78 12.65 -6.13
C ALA A 258 -10.19 14.08 -5.71
N PRO A 259 -10.11 15.07 -6.63
CA PRO A 259 -10.08 16.49 -6.26
C PRO A 259 -11.36 17.06 -5.66
N TRP A 260 -12.45 16.31 -5.73
CA TRP A 260 -13.75 16.69 -5.19
C TRP A 260 -14.30 15.62 -4.24
N SER A 261 -13.46 14.71 -3.76
CA SER A 261 -13.80 13.72 -2.74
C SER A 261 -13.82 14.34 -1.33
N GLY A 262 -14.33 13.59 -0.35
CA GLY A 262 -14.53 14.01 1.03
C GLY A 262 -15.87 14.72 1.26
N ASP A 263 -16.29 14.80 2.52
CA ASP A 263 -17.62 15.28 2.92
C ASP A 263 -17.96 16.68 2.37
N ASN A 264 -16.96 17.58 2.37
CA ASN A 264 -17.13 18.95 1.89
C ASN A 264 -16.67 19.16 0.43
N ARG A 265 -16.34 18.09 -0.29
CA ARG A 265 -15.69 18.14 -1.62
C ARG A 265 -14.42 18.99 -1.61
N GLN A 266 -13.66 18.86 -0.53
CA GLN A 266 -12.39 19.54 -0.33
C GLN A 266 -11.28 18.93 -1.20
N GLY A 267 -11.40 17.65 -1.54
CA GLY A 267 -10.42 16.86 -2.28
C GLY A 267 -9.64 15.93 -1.35
N GLN A 268 -9.30 14.75 -1.86
CA GLN A 268 -8.53 13.72 -1.15
C GLN A 268 -7.47 13.10 -2.07
N VAL A 269 -6.41 12.57 -1.48
CA VAL A 269 -5.37 11.78 -2.15
C VAL A 269 -5.26 10.42 -1.46
N PHE A 270 -5.24 9.35 -2.24
CA PHE A 270 -5.18 7.98 -1.76
C PHE A 270 -3.81 7.39 -2.08
N ILE A 271 -3.15 6.79 -1.09
CA ILE A 271 -1.85 6.13 -1.23
C ILE A 271 -2.06 4.63 -1.26
N TYR A 272 -1.57 3.98 -2.31
CA TYR A 272 -1.62 2.54 -2.49
C TYR A 272 -0.20 2.00 -2.53
N LEU A 273 0.12 1.13 -1.56
CA LEU A 273 1.42 0.47 -1.50
C LEU A 273 1.49 -0.68 -2.51
N GLY A 274 2.69 -0.90 -3.06
CA GLY A 274 3.04 -2.04 -3.86
C GLY A 274 3.16 -3.32 -3.02
N ASN A 275 3.09 -4.47 -3.67
CA ASN A 275 3.42 -5.77 -3.11
C ASN A 275 3.71 -6.78 -4.24
N ILE A 276 4.05 -8.01 -3.85
CA ILE A 276 4.37 -9.09 -4.80
C ILE A 276 3.25 -9.42 -5.80
N ASP A 277 1.99 -9.21 -5.41
CA ASP A 277 0.80 -9.51 -6.21
C ASP A 277 0.30 -8.28 -7.01
N GLY A 278 0.93 -7.10 -6.88
CA GLY A 278 0.55 -5.86 -7.57
C GLY A 278 0.42 -4.66 -6.62
N LEU A 279 -0.68 -3.90 -6.72
CA LEU A 279 -0.99 -2.84 -5.76
C LEU A 279 -1.96 -3.37 -4.69
N SER A 280 -1.86 -2.86 -3.47
CA SER A 280 -2.86 -3.12 -2.42
C SER A 280 -4.27 -2.73 -2.91
N ALA A 281 -5.27 -3.56 -2.61
CA ALA A 281 -6.66 -3.27 -2.99
C ALA A 281 -7.28 -2.13 -2.16
N THR A 282 -6.78 -1.94 -0.93
CA THR A 282 -7.20 -0.88 -0.01
C THR A 282 -6.10 0.16 0.13
N PRO A 283 -6.45 1.46 0.15
CA PRO A 283 -5.45 2.50 0.35
C PRO A 283 -4.84 2.39 1.75
N SER A 284 -3.52 2.43 1.84
CA SER A 284 -2.78 2.38 3.11
C SER A 284 -2.86 3.71 3.86
N GLN A 285 -3.02 4.82 3.12
CA GLN A 285 -3.25 6.16 3.67
C GLN A 285 -4.27 6.92 2.81
N VAL A 286 -5.11 7.73 3.46
CA VAL A 286 -5.95 8.73 2.79
C VAL A 286 -5.61 10.09 3.36
N ILE A 287 -5.23 11.02 2.48
CA ILE A 287 -4.85 12.38 2.82
C ILE A 287 -6.02 13.31 2.49
N ASP A 288 -6.61 13.89 3.52
CA ASP A 288 -7.60 14.95 3.39
C ASP A 288 -6.91 16.29 3.15
N SER A 289 -7.58 17.17 2.39
CA SER A 289 -7.15 18.55 2.29
C SER A 289 -7.05 19.21 3.67
N PRO A 290 -5.91 19.84 4.04
CA PRO A 290 -5.73 20.50 5.33
C PRO A 290 -6.51 21.82 5.46
N LEU A 291 -7.02 22.33 4.34
CA LEU A 291 -7.78 23.58 4.29
C LEU A 291 -9.27 23.34 4.62
N GLN A 292 -9.88 24.27 5.36
CA GLN A 292 -11.29 24.23 5.77
C GLN A 292 -12.23 24.97 4.79
N SER A 293 -12.05 24.80 3.48
CA SER A 293 -12.92 25.40 2.46
C SER A 293 -13.50 24.33 1.54
N ASN A 294 -14.49 24.69 0.73
CA ASN A 294 -15.13 23.76 -0.20
C ASN A 294 -14.56 23.96 -1.60
N LYS A 295 -14.41 22.87 -2.38
CA LYS A 295 -13.99 22.89 -3.80
C LYS A 295 -12.58 23.44 -4.07
N MET A 296 -11.60 22.98 -3.31
CA MET A 296 -10.20 23.44 -3.45
C MET A 296 -9.42 22.72 -4.55
N ALA A 297 -10.04 21.69 -5.14
CA ALA A 297 -9.41 20.83 -6.14
C ALA A 297 -8.10 20.21 -5.62
N PHE A 298 -8.04 19.90 -4.32
CA PHE A 298 -6.87 19.29 -3.69
C PHE A 298 -6.67 17.87 -4.24
N GLY A 299 -5.48 17.57 -4.77
CA GLY A 299 -5.22 16.31 -5.45
C GLY A 299 -5.51 16.34 -6.94
N PHE A 300 -5.75 17.52 -7.54
CA PHE A 300 -5.91 17.67 -8.98
C PHE A 300 -4.61 17.45 -9.76
N THR A 301 -3.47 17.77 -9.14
CA THR A 301 -2.15 17.41 -9.65
C THR A 301 -1.32 16.79 -8.56
N LEU A 302 -0.57 15.76 -8.92
CA LEU A 302 0.30 15.01 -8.02
C LEU A 302 1.67 14.83 -8.67
N ARG A 303 2.73 14.92 -7.87
CA ARG A 303 4.09 14.51 -8.25
C ARG A 303 4.78 13.90 -7.05
N GLY A 304 5.38 12.73 -7.23
CA GLY A 304 6.20 12.07 -6.21
C GLY A 304 7.51 11.56 -6.81
N GLY A 305 8.21 10.72 -6.08
CA GLY A 305 9.43 10.04 -6.56
C GLY A 305 10.71 10.86 -6.43
N ALA A 306 10.70 11.97 -5.70
CA ALA A 306 11.89 12.74 -5.39
C ALA A 306 11.99 12.97 -3.87
N ASP A 307 13.19 12.85 -3.34
CA ASP A 307 13.54 13.11 -1.94
C ASP A 307 14.06 14.55 -1.83
N ILE A 308 13.30 15.44 -1.18
CA ILE A 308 13.58 16.88 -1.12
C ILE A 308 14.57 17.25 -0.02
N ASP A 309 14.61 16.46 1.04
CA ASP A 309 15.40 16.73 2.25
C ASP A 309 16.57 15.75 2.44
N ASN A 310 16.74 14.86 1.46
CA ASN A 310 17.78 13.83 1.39
C ASN A 310 17.70 12.86 2.57
N ASN A 311 16.51 12.64 3.12
CA ASN A 311 16.29 11.72 4.25
C ASN A 311 16.28 10.24 3.81
N GLY A 312 16.28 9.98 2.50
CA GLY A 312 16.30 8.65 1.90
C GLY A 312 14.94 8.14 1.45
N TYR A 313 13.86 8.87 1.71
CA TYR A 313 12.49 8.50 1.34
C TYR A 313 11.93 9.51 0.31
N PRO A 314 11.11 9.06 -0.66
CA PRO A 314 10.52 9.97 -1.62
C PRO A 314 9.37 10.77 -1.01
N ASP A 315 9.21 12.00 -1.46
CA ASP A 315 8.16 12.92 -1.02
C ASP A 315 7.03 13.07 -2.04
N LEU A 316 5.94 13.72 -1.62
CA LEU A 316 4.75 13.94 -2.44
C LEU A 316 4.34 15.40 -2.49
N LEU A 317 4.23 15.94 -3.71
CA LEU A 317 3.61 17.23 -4.03
C LEU A 317 2.14 17.06 -4.41
N VAL A 318 1.29 17.89 -3.81
CA VAL A 318 -0.15 17.92 -4.06
C VAL A 318 -0.61 19.34 -4.42
N GLY A 319 -1.30 19.47 -5.55
CA GLY A 319 -1.83 20.75 -6.02
C GLY A 319 -3.28 20.96 -5.60
N ALA A 320 -3.60 22.19 -5.21
CA ALA A 320 -4.94 22.67 -4.88
C ALA A 320 -5.20 24.01 -5.58
N TRP A 321 -5.22 23.98 -6.91
CA TRP A 321 -5.24 25.18 -7.75
C TRP A 321 -6.44 26.09 -7.49
N ALA A 322 -7.59 25.56 -7.08
CA ALA A 322 -8.76 26.39 -6.80
C ALA A 322 -8.63 27.19 -5.50
N ALA A 323 -7.65 26.85 -4.66
CA ALA A 323 -7.27 27.60 -3.47
C ALA A 323 -5.97 28.41 -3.66
N ASP A 324 -5.39 28.41 -4.87
CA ASP A 324 -4.07 28.99 -5.16
C ASP A 324 -2.95 28.45 -4.24
N ARG A 325 -3.00 27.14 -3.92
CA ARG A 325 -2.03 26.49 -3.02
C ARG A 325 -1.44 25.21 -3.59
N ALA A 326 -0.26 24.88 -3.08
CA ALA A 326 0.36 23.57 -3.23
C ALA A 326 0.90 23.09 -1.88
N PHE A 327 1.00 21.78 -1.72
CA PHE A 327 1.41 21.11 -0.50
C PHE A 327 2.54 20.16 -0.79
N LEU A 328 3.54 20.14 0.09
CA LEU A 328 4.63 19.17 0.10
C LEU A 328 4.48 18.31 1.35
N TYR A 329 4.15 17.05 1.13
CA TYR A 329 4.09 16.01 2.13
C TYR A 329 5.43 15.28 2.13
N ARG A 330 6.10 15.27 3.28
CA ARG A 330 7.37 14.58 3.45
C ARG A 330 7.19 13.26 4.16
N MET A 331 7.99 12.29 3.77
CA MET A 331 8.10 11.02 4.47
C MET A 331 9.17 11.16 5.56
N ASP A 332 8.82 11.86 6.65
CA ASP A 332 9.74 12.10 7.78
C ASP A 332 9.75 10.93 8.78
N ARG A 333 8.88 9.94 8.60
CA ARG A 333 8.78 8.78 9.49
C ARG A 333 9.64 7.65 8.98
N HIS A 334 10.71 7.33 9.71
CA HIS A 334 11.47 6.11 9.45
C HIS A 334 10.52 4.92 9.68
N ALA A 335 10.20 4.20 8.62
CA ALA A 335 9.48 2.94 8.74
C ALA A 335 10.44 1.94 9.38
N ILE A 336 10.17 1.61 10.65
CA ILE A 336 10.87 0.52 11.33
C ILE A 336 9.98 -0.69 11.16
N ASP A 337 10.38 -1.56 10.25
CA ASP A 337 9.73 -2.83 10.03
C ASP A 337 10.12 -3.81 11.12
N VAL A 338 9.11 -4.41 11.72
CA VAL A 338 9.25 -5.65 12.49
C VAL A 338 8.90 -6.77 11.51
N PRO A 339 9.90 -7.43 10.88
CA PRO A 339 9.63 -8.42 9.86
C PRO A 339 8.88 -9.61 10.45
N CYS A 340 7.86 -10.07 9.73
CA CYS A 340 7.25 -11.36 9.97
C CYS A 340 8.17 -12.43 9.37
N THR A 341 9.03 -13.06 10.18
CA THR A 341 9.65 -14.32 9.75
C THR A 341 8.64 -15.45 9.85
N ASP A 342 7.89 -15.68 8.77
CA ASP A 342 7.28 -16.98 8.44
C ASP A 342 8.33 -17.95 7.85
N GLN A 343 9.55 -17.94 8.41
CA GLN A 343 10.51 -19.01 8.16
C GLN A 343 10.32 -20.07 9.23
N THR A 344 9.58 -21.10 8.84
CA THR A 344 9.82 -22.48 9.30
C THR A 344 11.32 -22.73 9.37
N ASP A 345 11.74 -23.25 10.52
CA ASP A 345 13.11 -23.45 11.00
C ASP A 345 13.78 -22.21 11.62
N GLN A 346 13.48 -22.03 12.92
CA GLN A 346 14.29 -21.34 13.92
C GLN A 346 14.30 -19.80 13.91
N ALA A 347 13.14 -19.15 13.97
CA ALA A 347 13.01 -17.78 14.51
C ALA A 347 11.60 -17.48 15.05
N ALA A 348 11.06 -18.36 15.90
CA ALA A 348 9.82 -18.12 16.64
C ALA A 348 10.16 -18.21 18.12
N LEU A 349 10.21 -17.08 18.83
CA LEU A 349 10.22 -16.97 20.30
C LEU A 349 10.79 -18.25 20.95
N THR A 350 12.09 -18.50 20.73
CA THR A 350 12.69 -19.79 21.07
C THR A 350 12.76 -19.88 22.58
N CYS A 351 11.68 -20.29 23.24
CA CYS A 351 11.73 -20.72 24.63
C CYS A 351 12.55 -22.01 24.66
N SER A 352 13.87 -21.89 24.75
CA SER A 352 14.73 -22.98 25.16
C SER A 352 14.45 -23.22 26.65
N PHE A 353 13.66 -24.24 26.94
CA PHE A 353 13.46 -24.73 28.29
C PHE A 353 14.66 -25.58 28.69
N SER A 354 15.57 -25.01 29.47
CA SER A 354 16.42 -25.80 30.36
C SER A 354 15.65 -26.02 31.66
N LEU A 355 15.03 -27.19 31.83
CA LEU A 355 14.50 -27.60 33.13
C LEU A 355 15.64 -28.19 33.95
N GLU A 356 16.30 -27.34 34.73
CA GLU A 356 16.81 -27.79 36.03
C GLU A 356 15.70 -27.53 37.05
N MET A 357 15.01 -28.60 37.45
CA MET A 357 14.05 -28.54 38.55
C MET A 357 14.79 -28.17 39.84
N PHE A 358 14.61 -26.94 40.30
CA PHE A 358 14.66 -26.65 41.73
C PHE A 358 13.23 -26.59 42.25
N PHE A 359 12.85 -27.59 43.04
CA PHE A 359 11.71 -27.44 43.94
C PHE A 359 11.88 -26.12 44.71
N PRO A 360 10.83 -25.27 44.81
CA PRO A 360 9.41 -25.66 44.77
C PRO A 360 8.49 -24.93 43.76
N LEU A 361 8.98 -24.21 42.74
CA LEU A 361 8.13 -23.28 41.96
C LEU A 361 7.86 -23.77 40.54
N HIS A 362 6.57 -24.04 40.22
CA HIS A 362 6.02 -24.33 38.88
C HIS A 362 6.23 -23.14 37.92
N SER A 363 7.48 -22.89 37.55
CA SER A 363 7.94 -21.72 36.80
C SER A 363 8.38 -22.09 35.38
N PHE A 364 8.29 -21.11 34.48
CA PHE A 364 8.64 -21.23 33.07
C PHE A 364 9.27 -19.93 32.58
N VAL A 365 10.20 -20.04 31.61
CA VAL A 365 10.89 -18.90 31.01
C VAL A 365 10.19 -18.50 29.71
N ILE A 366 9.97 -17.20 29.54
CA ILE A 366 9.40 -16.56 28.37
C ILE A 366 10.52 -15.74 27.73
N GLN A 367 11.02 -16.17 26.57
CA GLN A 367 12.05 -15.46 25.81
C GLN A 367 11.41 -14.66 24.69
N VAL A 368 11.35 -13.33 24.80
CA VAL A 368 10.82 -12.46 23.74
C VAL A 368 11.96 -11.92 22.90
N CYS A 369 11.96 -12.18 21.60
CA CYS A 369 12.91 -11.64 20.64
C CYS A 369 12.21 -10.66 19.70
N VAL A 370 12.83 -9.51 19.44
CA VAL A 370 12.33 -8.50 18.51
C VAL A 370 13.40 -8.29 17.44
N HIS A 371 12.99 -8.48 16.18
CA HIS A 371 13.78 -8.14 15.00
C HIS A 371 13.33 -6.77 14.50
N LEU A 372 14.28 -5.89 14.18
CA LEU A 372 14.05 -4.58 13.57
C LEU A 372 14.84 -4.50 12.26
N SER A 373 14.13 -4.11 11.21
CA SER A 373 14.69 -3.75 9.91
C SER A 373 14.10 -2.42 9.45
N GLY A 374 14.76 -1.73 8.52
CA GLY A 374 14.30 -0.43 8.06
C GLY A 374 15.43 0.40 7.47
N HIS A 375 15.09 1.34 6.60
CA HIS A 375 16.07 2.19 5.93
C HIS A 375 16.49 3.36 6.85
N ARG A 376 17.81 3.51 7.05
CA ARG A 376 18.43 4.57 7.90
C ARG A 376 17.95 4.62 9.36
N ILE A 377 17.81 3.46 10.00
CA ILE A 377 17.46 3.38 11.43
C ILE A 377 18.57 4.00 12.29
N PRO A 378 18.22 4.72 13.38
CA PRO A 378 19.17 5.16 14.41
C PRO A 378 20.06 4.03 14.94
N GLN A 379 21.31 4.34 15.31
CA GLN A 379 22.25 3.34 15.83
C GLN A 379 21.68 2.49 16.99
N GLN A 380 20.88 3.12 17.85
CA GLN A 380 20.19 2.48 18.97
C GLN A 380 18.71 2.89 18.98
N THR A 381 17.82 1.90 18.95
CA THR A 381 16.38 2.09 19.08
C THR A 381 15.90 1.48 20.39
N VAL A 382 15.13 2.24 21.18
CA VAL A 382 14.61 1.82 22.47
C VAL A 382 13.11 1.54 22.38
N LEU A 383 12.73 0.28 22.60
CA LEU A 383 11.37 -0.23 22.56
C LEU A 383 10.83 -0.49 23.97
N GLY A 384 9.52 -0.34 24.12
CA GLY A 384 8.75 -0.75 25.27
C GLY A 384 8.01 -2.03 24.94
N VAL A 385 8.42 -3.12 25.58
CA VAL A 385 7.84 -4.46 25.40
C VAL A 385 6.92 -4.71 26.58
N GLU A 386 5.61 -4.61 26.36
CA GLU A 386 4.58 -4.90 27.33
C GLU A 386 4.19 -6.38 27.23
N LEU A 387 4.54 -7.15 28.26
CA LEU A 387 4.19 -8.56 28.41
C LEU A 387 2.96 -8.68 29.30
N GLN A 388 1.92 -9.37 28.83
CA GLN A 388 0.70 -9.62 29.57
C GLN A 388 0.41 -11.12 29.60
N LEU A 389 0.29 -11.67 30.80
CA LEU A 389 0.02 -13.08 31.05
C LEU A 389 -1.47 -13.33 31.23
N ASP A 390 -1.93 -14.45 30.68
CA ASP A 390 -3.29 -14.98 30.77
C ASP A 390 -4.40 -13.99 30.38
N LYS A 391 -4.13 -13.05 29.44
CA LYS A 391 -4.93 -11.83 29.13
C LYS A 391 -6.44 -12.05 29.00
N MET A 392 -6.84 -13.22 28.50
CA MET A 392 -8.23 -13.63 28.29
C MET A 392 -9.04 -13.85 29.59
N LYS A 393 -8.37 -14.01 30.74
CA LYS A 393 -9.03 -14.11 32.06
C LYS A 393 -9.35 -12.74 32.66
N GLN A 394 -10.14 -12.73 33.73
CA GLN A 394 -10.33 -11.53 34.54
C GLN A 394 -9.05 -11.25 35.35
N PRO A 395 -8.72 -9.98 35.70
CA PRO A 395 -7.48 -9.64 36.43
C PRO A 395 -7.24 -10.46 37.71
N MET A 396 -8.29 -10.74 38.49
CA MET A 396 -8.19 -11.54 39.73
C MET A 396 -8.12 -13.06 39.49
N ALA A 397 -8.50 -13.51 38.29
CA ALA A 397 -8.51 -14.91 37.87
C ALA A 397 -7.29 -15.28 36.99
N ARG A 398 -6.30 -14.38 36.89
CA ARG A 398 -5.02 -14.62 36.22
C ARG A 398 -4.31 -15.77 36.93
N ARG A 399 -4.01 -16.83 36.17
CA ARG A 399 -3.42 -18.06 36.71
C ARG A 399 -1.90 -17.99 36.79
N THR A 400 -1.27 -17.15 35.98
CA THR A 400 0.18 -16.99 35.90
C THR A 400 0.60 -15.57 36.25
N LEU A 401 1.74 -15.47 36.94
CA LEU A 401 2.34 -14.20 37.38
C LEU A 401 3.83 -14.19 37.06
N LEU A 402 4.39 -13.01 36.86
CA LEU A 402 5.83 -12.82 36.67
C LEU A 402 6.56 -12.97 38.01
N LEU A 403 7.68 -13.69 38.02
CA LEU A 403 8.46 -13.95 39.23
C LEU A 403 9.15 -12.68 39.76
N SER A 404 9.53 -11.76 38.86
CA SER A 404 10.18 -10.48 39.17
C SER A 404 9.28 -9.51 39.94
N THR A 405 8.05 -9.33 39.47
CA THR A 405 7.12 -8.28 39.92
C THR A 405 5.93 -8.81 40.70
N ASN A 406 5.70 -10.12 40.66
CA ASN A 406 4.49 -10.78 41.18
C ASN A 406 3.18 -10.19 40.59
N GLN A 407 3.25 -9.70 39.35
CA GLN A 407 2.14 -9.12 38.60
C GLN A 407 1.87 -9.93 37.32
N PRO A 408 0.64 -9.90 36.78
CA PRO A 408 0.32 -10.57 35.52
C PRO A 408 0.78 -9.78 34.28
N GLN A 409 1.35 -8.59 34.46
CA GLN A 409 1.83 -7.75 33.37
C GLN A 409 3.06 -6.94 33.78
N GLU A 410 3.96 -6.69 32.83
CA GLU A 410 5.15 -5.87 33.02
C GLU A 410 5.55 -5.22 31.69
N THR A 411 6.06 -3.99 31.74
CA THR A 411 6.65 -3.32 30.57
C THR A 411 8.15 -3.23 30.74
N VAL A 412 8.88 -3.87 29.83
CA VAL A 412 10.35 -3.95 29.85
C VAL A 412 10.91 -3.08 28.74
N ARG A 413 12.03 -2.40 29.03
CA ARG A 413 12.77 -1.63 28.03
C ARG A 413 13.71 -2.56 27.27
N LEU A 414 13.61 -2.58 25.94
CA LEU A 414 14.48 -3.35 25.06
C LEU A 414 15.23 -2.41 24.12
N THR A 415 16.56 -2.45 24.17
CA THR A 415 17.41 -1.65 23.26
C THR A 415 17.91 -2.55 22.14
N VAL A 416 17.57 -2.20 20.90
CA VAL A 416 18.00 -2.91 19.69
C VAL A 416 19.11 -2.09 19.01
N GLN A 417 20.22 -2.74 18.71
CA GLN A 417 21.32 -2.13 17.95
C GLN A 417 21.10 -2.38 16.45
N SER A 418 21.20 -1.33 15.64
CA SER A 418 20.97 -1.39 14.18
C SER A 418 21.89 -2.36 13.43
N GLU A 419 23.11 -2.59 13.92
CA GLU A 419 24.09 -3.51 13.29
C GLU A 419 23.67 -4.97 13.35
N VAL A 420 23.02 -5.36 14.46
CA VAL A 420 22.58 -6.75 14.71
C VAL A 420 21.13 -6.94 14.27
N GLY A 421 20.31 -5.90 14.37
CA GLY A 421 18.90 -5.94 13.98
C GLY A 421 18.02 -6.80 14.89
N VAL A 422 18.56 -7.44 15.93
CA VAL A 422 17.81 -8.33 16.82
C VAL A 422 18.20 -8.11 18.28
N ALA A 423 17.22 -8.11 19.18
CA ALA A 423 17.45 -8.21 20.62
C ALA A 423 16.40 -9.10 21.30
N CYS A 424 16.82 -9.84 22.33
CA CYS A 424 15.94 -10.72 23.10
C CYS A 424 15.97 -10.41 24.59
N ILE A 425 14.86 -10.64 25.28
CA ILE A 425 14.73 -10.59 26.74
C ILE A 425 14.14 -11.88 27.27
N ASN A 426 14.59 -12.32 28.44
CA ASN A 426 14.06 -13.48 29.13
C ASN A 426 13.31 -13.02 30.39
N GLN A 427 12.09 -13.50 30.57
CA GLN A 427 11.25 -13.24 31.73
C GLN A 427 10.75 -14.55 32.32
N THR A 428 10.83 -14.70 33.64
CA THR A 428 10.36 -15.92 34.30
C THR A 428 8.96 -15.69 34.85
N ALA A 429 8.03 -16.57 34.50
CA ALA A 429 6.67 -16.60 35.03
C ALA A 429 6.43 -17.88 35.82
N TYR A 430 5.43 -17.89 36.70
CA TYR A 430 5.05 -19.07 37.47
C TYR A 430 3.53 -19.23 37.53
N LEU A 431 3.08 -20.48 37.68
CA LEU A 431 1.68 -20.84 37.85
C LEU A 431 1.30 -20.73 39.34
N ARG A 432 0.17 -20.09 39.64
CA ARG A 432 -0.40 -20.02 41.00
C ARG A 432 -0.78 -21.41 41.51
N SER A 433 -0.94 -21.53 42.83
CA SER A 433 -1.26 -22.80 43.48
C SER A 433 -2.54 -23.45 42.93
N GLU A 434 -2.64 -24.77 43.03
CA GLU A 434 -3.82 -25.50 42.53
C GLU A 434 -5.12 -25.11 43.23
N GLU A 435 -5.05 -24.57 44.45
CA GLU A 435 -6.21 -24.05 45.21
C GLU A 435 -6.77 -22.75 44.59
N ASP A 436 -5.90 -21.94 43.98
CA ASP A 436 -6.25 -20.67 43.34
C ASP A 436 -6.71 -20.84 41.89
N VAL A 437 -6.38 -21.96 41.25
CA VAL A 437 -6.61 -22.21 39.81
C VAL A 437 -7.76 -23.20 39.61
N GLN A 438 -8.98 -22.68 39.48
CA GLN A 438 -10.16 -23.49 39.17
C GLN A 438 -10.19 -23.95 37.70
N ASP A 439 -9.79 -23.06 36.78
CA ASP A 439 -9.79 -23.35 35.35
C ASP A 439 -8.45 -23.94 34.90
N LYS A 440 -8.42 -25.27 34.79
CA LYS A 440 -7.25 -26.04 34.36
C LYS A 440 -7.29 -26.43 32.87
N LEU A 441 -8.40 -26.18 32.17
CA LEU A 441 -8.60 -26.64 30.78
C LEU A 441 -8.33 -25.56 29.74
N SER A 442 -8.63 -24.29 30.05
CA SER A 442 -8.41 -23.21 29.09
C SER A 442 -6.92 -22.91 28.90
N PRO A 443 -6.48 -22.57 27.67
CA PRO A 443 -5.10 -22.17 27.41
C PRO A 443 -4.76 -20.87 28.16
N ILE A 444 -3.50 -20.72 28.53
CA ILE A 444 -2.91 -19.52 29.12
C ILE A 444 -2.30 -18.73 27.98
N PHE A 445 -2.93 -17.61 27.62
CA PHE A 445 -2.43 -16.73 26.56
C PHE A 445 -1.36 -15.77 27.09
N ILE A 446 -0.23 -15.72 26.40
CA ILE A 446 0.86 -14.78 26.64
C ILE A 446 0.83 -13.79 25.47
N THR A 447 0.55 -12.54 25.76
CA THR A 447 0.48 -11.49 24.74
C THR A 447 1.60 -10.50 24.94
N VAL A 448 2.25 -10.14 23.84
CA VAL A 448 3.32 -9.14 23.77
C VAL A 448 2.84 -7.98 22.92
N ASN A 449 3.04 -6.77 23.43
CA ASN A 449 2.77 -5.53 22.72
C ASN A 449 4.05 -4.70 22.68
N ILE A 450 4.43 -4.25 21.50
CA ILE A 450 5.67 -3.52 21.24
C ILE A 450 5.32 -2.08 20.88
N SER A 451 5.96 -1.14 21.58
CA SER A 451 5.79 0.29 21.36
C SER A 451 7.13 0.99 21.29
N LEU A 452 7.22 2.11 20.57
CA LEU A 452 8.41 2.95 20.55
C LEU A 452 8.41 3.84 21.79
N LEU A 453 9.48 3.81 22.61
CA LEU A 453 9.56 4.63 23.82
C LEU A 453 10.18 6.01 23.60
N ASN A 454 10.92 6.19 22.51
CA ASN A 454 11.64 7.42 22.23
C ASN A 454 10.93 8.21 21.12
N THR A 455 10.07 9.15 21.50
CA THR A 455 9.29 10.00 20.58
C THR A 455 10.09 11.16 19.95
N THR A 456 11.41 11.21 20.16
CA THR A 456 12.26 12.31 19.67
C THR A 456 12.72 12.12 18.22
N GLN A 457 12.49 10.94 17.64
CA GLN A 457 12.74 10.65 16.23
C GLN A 457 11.38 10.35 15.63
N HIS A 458 10.98 11.12 14.63
CA HIS A 458 9.80 10.86 13.80
C HIS A 458 9.99 9.46 13.17
N ALA A 459 9.54 8.43 13.87
CA ALA A 459 9.72 7.04 13.49
C ALA A 459 8.39 6.33 13.73
N LEU A 460 7.95 5.58 12.74
CA LEU A 460 6.70 4.82 12.78
C LEU A 460 7.07 3.34 12.88
N LEU A 461 6.60 2.67 13.93
CA LEU A 461 6.69 1.22 13.97
C LEU A 461 5.68 0.63 12.99
N HIS A 462 6.16 -0.19 12.06
CA HIS A 462 5.34 -0.90 11.09
C HIS A 462 5.60 -2.41 11.17
N GLY A 463 4.68 -3.20 10.60
CA GLY A 463 4.69 -4.66 10.70
C GLY A 463 4.00 -5.20 11.96
N GLN A 464 4.52 -6.32 12.49
CA GLN A 464 3.87 -7.05 13.57
C GLN A 464 4.27 -6.50 14.96
N THR A 465 3.53 -5.51 15.44
CA THR A 465 3.75 -4.88 16.77
C THR A 465 3.07 -5.64 17.92
N HIS A 466 2.19 -6.59 17.59
CA HIS A 466 1.47 -7.44 18.53
C HIS A 466 1.69 -8.91 18.21
N ALA A 467 2.07 -9.68 19.23
CA ALA A 467 2.23 -11.12 19.15
C ALA A 467 1.50 -11.81 20.29
N SER A 468 0.96 -13.00 20.03
CA SER A 468 0.37 -13.84 21.05
C SER A 468 0.88 -15.26 20.92
N ALA A 469 1.19 -15.86 22.06
CA ALA A 469 1.53 -17.27 22.20
C ALA A 469 0.63 -17.87 23.28
N GLN A 470 0.56 -19.20 23.34
CA GLN A 470 -0.21 -19.88 24.37
C GLN A 470 0.58 -21.02 25.01
N THR A 471 0.20 -21.33 26.25
CA THR A 471 0.71 -22.48 26.99
C THR A 471 -0.45 -23.11 27.76
N ARG A 472 -0.29 -24.35 28.25
CA ARG A 472 -1.39 -25.09 28.86
C ARG A 472 -0.96 -25.87 30.09
N ILE A 473 -1.96 -26.17 30.93
CA ILE A 473 -1.82 -27.08 32.07
C ILE A 473 -2.10 -28.49 31.55
N ILE A 474 -1.11 -29.37 31.62
CA ILE A 474 -1.24 -30.76 31.20
C ILE A 474 -2.07 -31.53 32.24
N LEU A 475 -3.08 -32.28 31.78
CA LEU A 475 -4.02 -33.06 32.58
C LEU A 475 -4.19 -34.46 31.99
N ASN A 476 -4.25 -35.49 32.85
CA ASN A 476 -4.58 -36.88 32.46
C ASN A 476 -3.62 -37.53 31.44
N CYS A 477 -2.30 -37.33 31.61
CA CYS A 477 -1.26 -37.92 30.75
C CYS A 477 -0.43 -39.01 31.46
N GLY A 478 -1.11 -39.93 32.15
CA GLY A 478 -0.44 -41.01 32.87
C GLY A 478 0.51 -40.57 34.00
N ASP A 479 1.35 -41.52 34.46
CA ASP A 479 2.32 -41.30 35.54
C ASP A 479 3.61 -40.62 35.06
N ASP A 480 3.89 -40.65 33.76
CA ASP A 480 5.04 -39.99 33.12
C ASP A 480 4.78 -38.50 32.81
N ASN A 481 3.52 -38.05 32.93
CA ASN A 481 3.06 -36.70 32.60
C ASN A 481 3.32 -36.30 31.13
N ILE A 482 3.43 -37.27 30.22
CA ILE A 482 3.66 -37.05 28.79
C ILE A 482 2.47 -37.59 28.00
N CYS A 483 1.63 -36.69 27.47
CA CYS A 483 0.50 -37.12 26.64
C CYS A 483 0.96 -37.62 25.27
N VAL A 484 0.68 -38.89 24.96
CA VAL A 484 0.97 -39.52 23.66
C VAL A 484 -0.34 -39.82 22.91
N PRO A 485 -0.75 -38.96 21.96
CA PRO A 485 -1.95 -39.20 21.15
C PRO A 485 -1.70 -40.15 19.97
N ASP A 486 -2.74 -40.85 19.51
CA ASP A 486 -2.74 -41.71 18.30
C ASP A 486 -3.77 -41.16 17.30
N LEU A 487 -3.34 -40.15 16.54
CA LEU A 487 -4.18 -39.45 15.56
C LEU A 487 -4.23 -40.21 14.23
N LYS A 488 -5.43 -40.57 13.79
CA LYS A 488 -5.72 -41.24 12.52
C LYS A 488 -6.56 -40.33 11.64
N LEU A 489 -6.21 -40.27 10.36
CA LEU A 489 -6.86 -39.44 9.36
C LEU A 489 -7.23 -40.27 8.14
N THR A 490 -8.42 -40.07 7.60
CA THR A 490 -8.91 -40.66 6.35
C THR A 490 -9.61 -39.58 5.54
N ALA A 491 -9.43 -39.59 4.21
CA ALA A 491 -10.08 -38.64 3.32
C ALA A 491 -10.46 -39.30 1.99
N GLU A 492 -11.67 -39.03 1.50
CA GLU A 492 -12.20 -39.59 0.26
C GLU A 492 -12.94 -38.52 -0.56
N PRO A 493 -12.75 -38.44 -1.89
CA PRO A 493 -13.51 -37.52 -2.73
C PRO A 493 -14.95 -38.00 -2.92
N LEU A 494 -15.91 -37.08 -2.75
CA LEU A 494 -17.31 -37.30 -3.06
C LEU A 494 -17.67 -36.89 -4.50
N SER A 495 -16.77 -36.15 -5.16
CA SER A 495 -16.91 -35.71 -6.56
C SER A 495 -15.94 -36.45 -7.47
N ASP A 496 -16.42 -37.01 -8.59
CA ASP A 496 -15.64 -37.87 -9.50
C ASP A 496 -14.67 -37.12 -10.43
N SER A 497 -15.01 -35.91 -10.89
CA SER A 497 -14.15 -35.12 -11.79
C SER A 497 -14.49 -33.63 -11.84
N VAL A 498 -13.49 -32.79 -12.13
CA VAL A 498 -13.61 -31.33 -12.32
C VAL A 498 -13.41 -30.96 -13.79
N LEU A 499 -14.27 -30.10 -14.33
CA LEU A 499 -14.20 -29.62 -15.71
C LEU A 499 -13.39 -28.32 -15.82
N VAL A 500 -12.48 -28.26 -16.81
CA VAL A 500 -11.68 -27.05 -17.10
C VAL A 500 -12.59 -25.92 -17.62
N GLY A 501 -12.57 -24.78 -16.95
CA GLY A 501 -13.25 -23.54 -17.37
C GLY A 501 -14.64 -23.30 -16.78
N GLY A 502 -15.10 -24.13 -15.84
CA GLY A 502 -16.35 -23.91 -15.09
C GLY A 502 -16.12 -23.70 -13.59
N ASP A 503 -17.01 -22.98 -12.93
CA ASP A 503 -17.04 -22.83 -11.47
C ASP A 503 -17.65 -24.10 -10.84
N GLN A 504 -16.82 -25.09 -10.52
CA GLN A 504 -17.25 -26.35 -9.89
C GLN A 504 -16.65 -26.51 -8.49
N SER A 505 -17.47 -26.93 -7.53
CA SER A 505 -17.05 -27.23 -6.16
C SER A 505 -16.71 -28.73 -6.01
N VAL A 506 -15.57 -29.03 -5.38
CA VAL A 506 -15.14 -30.41 -5.09
C VAL A 506 -15.40 -30.73 -3.64
N LEU A 507 -16.24 -31.72 -3.34
CA LEU A 507 -16.46 -32.18 -1.97
C LEU A 507 -15.55 -33.36 -1.64
N LEU A 508 -14.97 -33.33 -0.45
CA LEU A 508 -14.22 -34.39 0.21
C LEU A 508 -14.90 -34.77 1.52
N SER A 509 -14.91 -36.05 1.86
CA SER A 509 -15.21 -36.54 3.19
C SER A 509 -13.89 -36.76 3.93
N VAL A 510 -13.74 -36.20 5.13
CA VAL A 510 -12.55 -36.30 5.99
C VAL A 510 -12.97 -36.80 7.37
N SER A 511 -12.32 -37.84 7.87
CA SER A 511 -12.56 -38.39 9.20
C SER A 511 -11.27 -38.45 10.00
N ALA A 512 -11.27 -37.78 11.15
CA ALA A 512 -10.17 -37.73 12.10
C ALA A 512 -10.54 -38.43 13.41
N GLN A 513 -9.66 -39.29 13.90
CA GLN A 513 -9.87 -40.10 15.11
C GLN A 513 -8.63 -40.02 16.02
N ASN A 514 -8.84 -40.03 17.34
CA ASN A 514 -7.76 -40.13 18.32
C ASN A 514 -7.94 -41.39 19.18
N ASP A 515 -7.10 -42.40 18.99
CA ASP A 515 -7.14 -43.66 19.74
C ASP A 515 -6.18 -43.68 20.95
N GLY A 516 -5.35 -42.64 21.10
CA GLY A 516 -4.36 -42.49 22.16
C GLY A 516 -4.81 -41.57 23.27
N GLU A 517 -3.86 -40.97 24.00
CA GLU A 517 -4.16 -39.99 25.05
C GLU A 517 -4.65 -38.65 24.48
N GLY A 518 -5.02 -37.70 25.35
CA GLY A 518 -5.56 -36.41 24.92
C GLY A 518 -4.61 -35.65 23.98
N ALA A 519 -5.08 -35.37 22.77
CA ALA A 519 -4.34 -34.56 21.80
C ALA A 519 -4.72 -33.09 21.96
N TYR A 520 -3.76 -32.25 22.29
CA TYR A 520 -3.97 -30.88 22.71
C TYR A 520 -3.69 -29.91 21.53
N GLU A 521 -4.58 -28.95 21.23
CA GLU A 521 -4.57 -28.16 19.98
C GLU A 521 -4.57 -29.05 18.73
N THR A 522 -5.53 -29.97 18.66
CA THR A 522 -5.62 -30.82 17.47
C THR A 522 -6.21 -30.01 16.34
N GLU A 523 -5.44 -29.83 15.28
CA GLU A 523 -5.84 -29.11 14.07
C GLU A 523 -5.75 -30.03 12.85
N LEU A 524 -6.71 -29.89 11.96
CA LEU A 524 -6.68 -30.45 10.62
C LEU A 524 -6.06 -29.42 9.68
N VAL A 525 -4.96 -29.76 9.01
CA VAL A 525 -4.26 -28.86 8.09
C VAL A 525 -4.49 -29.34 6.66
N VAL A 526 -5.18 -28.56 5.85
CA VAL A 526 -5.54 -28.92 4.47
C VAL A 526 -4.74 -28.06 3.50
N GLN A 527 -3.87 -28.69 2.69
CA GLN A 527 -3.13 -27.99 1.65
C GLN A 527 -3.92 -28.02 0.34
N ILE A 528 -4.23 -26.85 -0.21
CA ILE A 528 -5.04 -26.72 -1.43
C ILE A 528 -4.17 -26.26 -2.63
N PRO A 529 -4.43 -26.79 -3.85
CA PRO A 529 -3.68 -26.40 -5.04
C PRO A 529 -3.82 -24.92 -5.40
N GLU A 530 -2.86 -24.39 -6.16
CA GLU A 530 -2.95 -23.05 -6.74
C GLU A 530 -4.25 -22.88 -7.53
N HIS A 531 -4.86 -21.70 -7.44
CA HIS A 531 -6.14 -21.35 -8.07
C HIS A 531 -7.39 -22.08 -7.54
N THR A 532 -7.31 -22.69 -6.35
CA THR A 532 -8.48 -23.23 -5.65
C THR A 532 -8.78 -22.41 -4.38
N HIS A 533 -10.06 -22.32 -4.00
CA HIS A 533 -10.52 -21.54 -2.85
C HIS A 533 -11.37 -22.38 -1.91
N PHE A 534 -11.15 -22.23 -0.59
CA PHE A 534 -11.99 -22.86 0.42
C PHE A 534 -13.31 -22.12 0.57
N GLN A 535 -14.43 -22.86 0.52
CA GLN A 535 -15.76 -22.28 0.62
C GLN A 535 -16.35 -22.43 2.03
N SER A 536 -16.48 -23.66 2.54
CA SER A 536 -17.08 -23.92 3.85
C SER A 536 -16.83 -25.35 4.34
N SER A 537 -16.91 -25.56 5.65
CA SER A 537 -17.03 -26.88 6.29
C SER A 537 -18.51 -27.24 6.50
N GLN A 538 -18.90 -28.45 6.15
CA GLN A 538 -20.26 -28.99 6.38
C GLN A 538 -20.21 -30.25 7.26
N GLY A 539 -21.21 -30.47 8.11
CA GLY A 539 -21.30 -31.64 9.01
C GLY A 539 -22.09 -31.39 10.30
N VAL A 540 -22.24 -32.43 11.12
CA VAL A 540 -23.07 -32.43 12.35
C VAL A 540 -22.55 -31.45 13.42
N ASN A 541 -21.23 -31.19 13.46
CA ASN A 541 -20.60 -30.20 14.32
C ASN A 541 -19.72 -29.24 13.50
N ARG A 542 -20.28 -28.19 12.91
CA ARG A 542 -19.53 -27.23 12.07
C ARG A 542 -18.18 -26.84 12.69
N LEU A 543 -17.08 -27.30 12.07
CA LEU A 543 -15.72 -26.98 12.50
C LEU A 543 -15.38 -25.53 12.19
N VAL A 544 -14.64 -24.90 13.09
CA VAL A 544 -14.04 -23.57 12.86
C VAL A 544 -12.81 -23.77 11.99
N CYS A 545 -12.85 -23.24 10.77
CA CYS A 545 -11.77 -23.36 9.80
C CYS A 545 -11.32 -21.97 9.34
N VAL A 546 -10.01 -21.79 9.16
CA VAL A 546 -9.40 -20.55 8.71
C VAL A 546 -8.43 -20.86 7.55
N GLN A 547 -8.59 -20.16 6.44
CA GLN A 547 -7.65 -20.21 5.33
C GLN A 547 -6.49 -19.24 5.56
N ARG A 548 -5.25 -19.71 5.36
CA ARG A 548 -3.99 -18.96 5.48
C ARG A 548 -3.14 -19.21 4.22
N LYS A 549 -2.20 -18.31 3.92
CA LYS A 549 -1.23 -18.46 2.81
C LYS A 549 0.15 -18.58 3.44
N GLU A 550 0.80 -19.73 3.29
CA GLU A 550 2.13 -20.02 3.87
C GLU A 550 3.05 -20.47 2.72
N ASN A 551 4.19 -19.80 2.53
CA ASN A 551 5.17 -20.10 1.47
C ASN A 551 4.55 -20.25 0.07
N GLN A 552 3.66 -19.33 -0.32
CA GLN A 552 2.91 -19.33 -1.60
C GLN A 552 1.87 -20.45 -1.75
N THR A 553 1.82 -21.41 -0.82
CA THR A 553 0.78 -22.45 -0.77
C THR A 553 -0.40 -21.98 0.08
N VAL A 554 -1.61 -22.28 -0.38
CA VAL A 554 -2.81 -21.96 0.39
C VAL A 554 -3.13 -23.14 1.30
N ILE A 555 -3.32 -22.85 2.58
CA ILE A 555 -3.54 -23.85 3.63
C ILE A 555 -4.83 -23.51 4.37
N VAL A 556 -5.63 -24.50 4.72
CA VAL A 556 -6.85 -24.35 5.52
C VAL A 556 -6.66 -25.12 6.82
N THR A 557 -6.74 -24.43 7.94
CA THR A 557 -6.60 -25.04 9.27
C THR A 557 -7.96 -25.12 9.94
N CYS A 558 -8.37 -26.29 10.43
CA CYS A 558 -9.63 -26.48 11.16
C CYS A 558 -9.41 -27.05 12.57
N ASP A 559 -10.11 -26.52 13.56
CA ASP A 559 -10.00 -26.95 14.95
C ASP A 559 -10.74 -28.27 15.21
N LEU A 560 -10.01 -29.35 15.54
CA LEU A 560 -10.58 -30.67 15.89
C LEU A 560 -10.80 -30.85 17.39
N GLY A 561 -10.22 -29.99 18.23
CA GLY A 561 -10.49 -29.92 19.66
C GLY A 561 -9.25 -29.65 20.54
N ASN A 562 -9.49 -29.06 21.70
CA ASN A 562 -8.44 -28.75 22.68
C ASN A 562 -8.87 -29.14 24.12
N PRO A 563 -8.55 -30.37 24.59
CA PRO A 563 -7.99 -31.49 23.83
C PRO A 563 -9.03 -32.28 23.02
N MET A 564 -8.62 -32.87 21.91
CA MET A 564 -9.30 -34.00 21.27
C MET A 564 -9.09 -35.23 22.17
N ARG A 565 -10.15 -35.62 22.87
CA ARG A 565 -10.11 -36.66 23.91
C ARG A 565 -9.82 -38.05 23.33
N GLN A 566 -9.40 -38.98 24.18
CA GLN A 566 -9.27 -40.39 23.83
C GLN A 566 -10.60 -40.96 23.31
N GLY A 567 -10.55 -41.70 22.21
CA GLY A 567 -11.70 -42.34 21.56
C GLY A 567 -12.64 -41.36 20.83
N HIS A 568 -12.25 -40.10 20.67
CA HIS A 568 -13.06 -39.12 19.94
C HIS A 568 -12.89 -39.31 18.42
N THR A 569 -14.00 -39.37 17.69
CA THR A 569 -14.03 -39.43 16.22
C THR A 569 -14.82 -38.25 15.69
N VAL A 570 -14.22 -37.52 14.75
CA VAL A 570 -14.79 -36.32 14.12
C VAL A 570 -14.85 -36.57 12.61
N THR A 571 -16.06 -36.68 12.07
CA THR A 571 -16.33 -36.89 10.64
C THR A 571 -16.89 -35.62 10.03
N HIS A 572 -16.25 -35.10 8.98
CA HIS A 572 -16.64 -33.88 8.31
C HIS A 572 -16.49 -33.94 6.80
N THR A 573 -17.37 -33.25 6.09
CA THR A 573 -17.21 -33.03 4.65
C THR A 573 -16.55 -31.67 4.41
N HIS A 574 -15.36 -31.70 3.81
CA HIS A 574 -14.52 -30.56 3.45
C HIS A 574 -14.34 -30.48 1.94
N THR A 575 -13.49 -29.56 1.48
CA THR A 575 -12.99 -29.51 0.12
C THR A 575 -11.45 -29.50 0.23
N HIS A 576 -10.78 -30.49 -0.37
CA HIS A 576 -9.32 -30.64 -0.59
C HIS A 576 -8.41 -31.21 0.54
N THR A 577 -7.21 -31.64 0.10
CA THR A 577 -6.21 -32.58 0.68
C THR A 577 -5.74 -32.30 2.11
N ALA A 578 -5.66 -33.32 2.97
CA ALA A 578 -5.52 -33.14 4.41
C ALA A 578 -4.25 -33.77 5.02
N LYS A 579 -3.67 -33.07 5.98
CA LYS A 579 -2.52 -33.43 6.80
C LYS A 579 -2.87 -33.26 8.28
N SER A 580 -2.49 -34.25 9.09
CA SER A 580 -2.52 -34.16 10.55
C SER A 580 -1.12 -33.76 11.05
N VAL A 581 -1.03 -32.88 12.05
CA VAL A 581 0.27 -32.51 12.65
C VAL A 581 0.30 -32.96 14.12
N ASN A 582 1.40 -33.58 14.54
CA ASN A 582 1.62 -34.04 15.91
C ASN A 582 3.07 -33.72 16.34
N SER A 583 3.28 -33.27 17.58
CA SER A 583 4.58 -32.75 18.04
C SER A 583 5.50 -33.78 18.70
N VAL A 584 4.98 -34.97 19.04
CA VAL A 584 5.72 -36.02 19.77
C VAL A 584 5.90 -37.30 18.93
N ASN A 585 5.06 -37.50 17.92
CA ASN A 585 5.14 -38.63 17.00
C ASN A 585 5.10 -38.08 15.57
N SER A 586 6.23 -38.04 14.88
CA SER A 586 6.38 -37.46 13.53
C SER A 586 5.72 -38.29 12.43
N SER A 587 5.16 -39.46 12.75
CA SER A 587 4.41 -40.30 11.83
C SER A 587 2.92 -39.96 11.86
N SER A 588 2.56 -38.74 11.47
CA SER A 588 1.18 -38.48 11.09
C SER A 588 0.90 -39.11 9.72
N ASN A 589 -0.23 -39.79 9.59
CA ASN A 589 -0.65 -40.33 8.30
C ASN A 589 -0.99 -39.16 7.37
N GLU A 590 -0.17 -38.93 6.35
CA GLU A 590 -0.45 -38.00 5.26
C GLU A 590 -1.42 -38.68 4.28
N VAL A 591 -2.52 -37.98 3.95
CA VAL A 591 -3.53 -38.51 3.03
C VAL A 591 -3.59 -37.60 1.81
N SER A 592 -3.08 -38.09 0.68
CA SER A 592 -3.22 -37.43 -0.61
C SER A 592 -4.52 -37.88 -1.29
N VAL A 593 -5.26 -36.92 -1.84
CA VAL A 593 -6.49 -37.16 -2.60
C VAL A 593 -6.29 -36.59 -4.00
N GLU A 594 -6.30 -37.47 -5.00
CA GLU A 594 -6.22 -37.06 -6.41
C GLU A 594 -7.62 -36.89 -7.00
N VAL A 595 -7.85 -35.74 -7.65
CA VAL A 595 -9.12 -35.43 -8.32
C VAL A 595 -8.85 -35.31 -9.82
N GLN A 596 -9.62 -36.05 -10.65
CA GLN A 596 -9.41 -36.04 -12.09
C GLN A 596 -9.94 -34.74 -12.73
N VAL A 597 -9.08 -34.05 -13.48
CA VAL A 597 -9.46 -32.86 -14.27
C VAL A 597 -9.73 -33.27 -15.72
N LYS A 598 -10.88 -32.89 -16.27
CA LYS A 598 -11.31 -33.18 -17.64
C LYS A 598 -11.68 -31.89 -18.37
N ALA A 599 -11.46 -31.83 -19.68
CA ALA A 599 -11.91 -30.71 -20.52
C ALA A 599 -13.10 -31.17 -21.37
N GLU A 600 -14.21 -30.45 -21.31
CA GLU A 600 -15.40 -30.72 -22.12
C GLU A 600 -15.80 -29.43 -22.84
N ALA A 601 -15.99 -29.51 -24.16
CA ALA A 601 -16.44 -28.40 -24.99
C ALA A 601 -17.80 -28.76 -25.60
N SER A 602 -18.82 -27.95 -25.34
CA SER A 602 -20.13 -28.07 -25.98
C SER A 602 -20.26 -27.01 -27.07
N LEU A 603 -20.50 -27.47 -28.30
CA LEU A 603 -20.78 -26.61 -29.46
C LEU A 603 -22.28 -26.68 -29.75
N GLU A 604 -23.00 -25.60 -29.47
CA GLU A 604 -24.41 -25.50 -29.82
C GLU A 604 -24.57 -24.72 -31.13
N ILE A 605 -24.97 -25.40 -32.20
CA ILE A 605 -25.35 -24.76 -33.47
C ILE A 605 -26.87 -24.57 -33.44
N ARG A 606 -27.32 -23.32 -33.33
CA ARG A 606 -28.74 -22.94 -33.47
C ARG A 606 -28.98 -22.39 -34.87
N GLY A 607 -29.92 -23.00 -35.59
CA GLY A 607 -30.36 -22.61 -36.93
C GLY A 607 -31.71 -21.92 -36.92
#